data_AF-A0AAN8AH87-F1
#
_entry.id   AF-A0AAN8AH87-F1
#
_cell.length_a   1.000
_cell.length_b   1.000
_cell.length_c   1.000
_cell.angle_alpha   90.00
_cell.angle_beta   90.00
_cell.angle_gamma   90.00
#
_symmetry.space_group_name_H-M   'P 1'
#
loop_
_entity.id
_entity.type
_entity.pdbx_description
1 polymer ?
#
loop_
_entity_poly.entity_id
_entity_poly.type
_entity_poly.pdbx_seq_one_letter_code
_entity_poly.pdbx_strand_id
1 'polypeptide(L)'
;MTESVVRALYGNATSLNLGSKKLNVVPKCVSRLPNLSVLLLNNNSISALPAELRCLKHLVELNLGNNALKEVPAVLGHLESLKKLYLFSNQITAVPPDVIDGLQKLVVLNLNHNKIRRLPPEIKSLTRLRHLSVLDNKLEEVPAELGHLTCLTEINFTSNNLPSLPMQLYQCKKLTKLHLARNKLTSLPEGIRALTKLQVLDVAGNKLSMFPVEFDSLRLKELYYEGNRFVRCEPMSSVQDVEVLMLKELVARFVLKEDRNRSSLVHRTLPHYPTLSELLSNGSCCALCLNPFLTTWLECVHFVSVRKETKMRSSKTIPVRALLCSYKCFNTDGHSYYGVATR
;
A
#
# COMPACT_ATOMS: atom_id res chain seq x y z
N MET A 1 14.56 4.34 42.29
CA MET A 1 14.33 3.15 41.42
C MET A 1 12.85 2.82 41.54
N THR A 2 12.11 2.67 40.43
CA THR A 2 10.68 2.36 40.53
C THR A 2 10.50 1.01 41.20
N GLU A 3 9.72 0.94 42.28
CA GLU A 3 9.45 -0.26 43.07
C GLU A 3 9.02 -1.47 42.20
N SER A 4 8.35 -1.19 41.09
CA SER A 4 7.95 -2.17 40.07
C SER A 4 9.12 -2.91 39.43
N VAL A 5 10.26 -2.25 39.16
CA VAL A 5 11.43 -2.89 38.55
C VAL A 5 12.12 -3.79 39.56
N VAL A 6 12.21 -3.35 40.82
CA VAL A 6 12.80 -4.14 41.90
C VAL A 6 12.00 -5.42 42.12
N ARG A 7 10.67 -5.32 42.23
CA ARG A 7 9.78 -6.50 42.35
C ARG A 7 9.91 -7.43 41.14
N ALA A 8 10.00 -6.89 39.93
CA ALA A 8 10.18 -7.69 38.72
C ALA A 8 11.50 -8.46 38.69
N LEU A 9 12.58 -7.88 39.21
CA LEU A 9 13.89 -8.53 39.30
C LEU A 9 13.86 -9.70 40.29
N TYR A 10 13.25 -9.53 41.46
CA TYR A 10 13.13 -10.62 42.43
C TYR A 10 12.17 -11.73 41.96
N GLY A 11 11.16 -11.40 41.17
CA GLY A 11 10.16 -12.35 40.67
C GLY A 11 10.47 -12.98 39.30
N ASN A 12 11.61 -12.68 38.67
CA ASN A 12 11.95 -13.11 37.30
C ASN A 12 10.79 -12.89 36.29
N ALA A 13 10.23 -11.67 36.32
CA ALA A 13 9.00 -11.37 35.58
C ALA A 13 9.18 -11.49 34.06
N THR A 14 8.17 -12.08 33.41
CA THR A 14 8.08 -12.18 31.94
C THR A 14 7.36 -10.98 31.30
N SER A 15 6.72 -10.14 32.12
CA SER A 15 6.04 -8.92 31.70
C SER A 15 6.32 -7.79 32.69
N LEU A 16 6.64 -6.60 32.18
CA LEU A 16 6.94 -5.43 32.97
C LEU A 16 6.19 -4.21 32.42
N ASN A 17 5.32 -3.63 33.25
CA ASN A 17 4.60 -2.39 32.93
C ASN A 17 5.19 -1.20 33.68
N LEU A 18 5.79 -0.29 32.93
CA LEU A 18 6.32 1.01 33.35
C LEU A 18 5.61 2.17 32.65
N GLY A 19 4.40 1.95 32.15
CA GLY A 19 3.58 2.98 31.54
C GLY A 19 3.06 4.01 32.54
N SER A 20 2.93 5.27 32.10
CA SER A 20 2.42 6.37 32.93
C SER A 20 3.22 6.60 34.23
N LYS A 21 4.54 6.39 34.20
CA LYS A 21 5.44 6.53 35.36
C LYS A 21 6.24 7.83 35.36
N LYS A 22 5.96 8.76 34.44
CA LYS A 22 6.69 10.02 34.26
C LYS A 22 8.20 9.80 34.05
N LEU A 23 8.56 8.72 33.37
CA LEU A 23 9.96 8.38 33.11
C LEU A 23 10.53 9.25 31.99
N ASN A 24 11.69 9.85 32.24
CA ASN A 24 12.49 10.50 31.19
C ASN A 24 13.52 9.54 30.58
N VAL A 25 13.92 8.51 31.34
CA VAL A 25 14.93 7.52 30.97
C VAL A 25 14.46 6.15 31.43
N VAL A 26 14.67 5.13 30.59
CA VAL A 26 14.40 3.74 30.97
C VAL A 26 15.49 3.27 31.95
N PRO A 27 15.14 2.74 33.14
CA PRO A 27 16.14 2.23 34.07
C PRO A 27 16.98 1.11 33.45
N LYS A 28 18.31 1.26 33.47
CA LYS A 28 19.23 0.28 32.89
C LYS A 28 19.04 -1.14 33.43
N CYS A 29 18.64 -1.27 34.70
CA CYS A 29 18.39 -2.56 35.33
C CYS A 29 17.26 -3.38 34.70
N VAL A 30 16.40 -2.80 33.85
CA VAL A 30 15.42 -3.54 33.05
C VAL A 30 16.10 -4.59 32.15
N SER A 31 17.34 -4.35 31.70
CA SER A 31 18.11 -5.32 30.89
C SER A 31 18.52 -6.58 31.64
N ARG A 32 18.41 -6.58 32.99
CA ARG A 32 18.73 -7.74 33.85
C ARG A 32 17.57 -8.72 33.99
N LEU A 33 16.48 -8.55 33.23
CA LEU A 33 15.33 -9.46 33.18
C LEU A 33 15.46 -10.35 31.93
N PRO A 34 16.20 -11.47 31.98
CA PRO A 34 16.53 -12.26 30.78
C PRO A 34 15.29 -12.85 30.11
N ASN A 35 14.24 -13.15 30.88
CA ASN A 35 13.01 -13.79 30.40
C ASN A 35 11.91 -12.79 30.03
N LEU A 36 12.22 -11.48 30.01
CA LEU A 36 11.22 -10.46 29.73
C LEU A 36 10.72 -10.59 28.28
N SER A 37 9.42 -10.85 28.14
CA SER A 37 8.74 -11.02 26.86
C SER A 37 7.85 -9.82 26.50
N VAL A 38 7.36 -9.09 27.51
CA VAL A 38 6.53 -7.89 27.32
C VAL A 38 7.09 -6.73 28.13
N LEU A 39 7.34 -5.60 27.47
CA LEU A 39 7.77 -4.35 28.10
C LEU A 39 6.88 -3.19 27.66
N LEU A 40 6.15 -2.61 28.60
CA LEU A 40 5.28 -1.47 28.37
C LEU A 40 5.91 -0.20 28.96
N LEU A 41 6.23 0.75 28.11
CA LEU A 41 6.88 2.03 28.44
C LEU A 41 6.07 3.24 27.95
N ASN A 42 4.80 3.04 27.60
CA ASN A 42 3.94 4.06 27.02
C ASN A 42 3.55 5.17 28.02
N ASN A 43 3.17 6.34 27.50
CA ASN A 43 2.77 7.51 28.31
C ASN A 43 3.86 7.97 29.28
N ASN A 44 5.07 8.16 28.77
CA ASN A 44 6.20 8.70 29.52
C ASN A 44 6.83 9.87 28.72
N SER A 45 8.01 10.32 29.13
CA SER A 45 8.77 11.38 28.45
C SER A 45 10.12 10.85 27.95
N ILE A 46 10.16 9.58 27.54
CA ILE A 46 11.38 8.90 27.12
C ILE A 46 11.83 9.48 25.77
N SER A 47 13.05 9.99 25.71
CA SER A 47 13.65 10.54 24.49
C SER A 47 14.69 9.60 23.85
N ALA A 48 15.21 8.63 24.62
CA ALA A 48 16.17 7.63 24.15
C ALA A 48 16.07 6.32 24.94
N LEU A 49 16.56 5.24 24.35
CA LEU A 49 16.65 3.93 24.98
C LEU A 49 18.11 3.59 25.35
N PRO A 50 18.35 3.00 26.53
CA PRO A 50 19.69 2.58 26.93
C PRO A 50 20.18 1.41 26.05
N ALA A 51 21.47 1.44 25.69
CA ALA A 51 22.10 0.44 24.83
C ALA A 51 22.03 -0.98 25.41
N GLU A 52 21.91 -1.10 26.73
CA GLU A 52 21.79 -2.35 27.48
C GLU A 52 20.48 -3.11 27.18
N LEU A 53 19.44 -2.46 26.62
CA LEU A 53 18.22 -3.17 26.22
C LEU A 53 18.46 -4.23 25.14
N ARG A 54 19.60 -4.17 24.42
CA ARG A 54 20.01 -5.22 23.46
C ARG A 54 20.06 -6.63 24.06
N CYS A 55 20.17 -6.75 25.39
CA CYS A 55 20.22 -8.03 26.10
C CYS A 55 18.84 -8.73 26.19
N LEU A 56 17.74 -8.03 25.92
CA LEU A 56 16.38 -8.59 26.01
C LEU A 56 16.01 -9.44 24.78
N LYS A 57 16.76 -10.52 24.55
CA LYS A 57 16.64 -11.38 23.36
C LYS A 57 15.32 -12.15 23.27
N HIS A 58 14.55 -12.23 24.36
CA HIS A 58 13.23 -12.86 24.42
C HIS A 58 12.07 -11.87 24.32
N LEU A 59 12.33 -10.57 24.12
CA LEU A 59 11.28 -9.57 24.05
C LEU A 59 10.42 -9.78 22.80
N VAL A 60 9.12 -9.96 22.99
CA VAL A 60 8.11 -10.21 21.95
C VAL A 60 7.28 -8.96 21.68
N GLU A 61 6.97 -8.19 22.72
CA GLU A 61 6.14 -7.00 22.63
C GLU A 61 6.78 -5.82 23.36
N LEU A 62 6.92 -4.70 22.63
CA LEU A 62 7.46 -3.45 23.15
C LEU A 62 6.51 -2.30 22.80
N ASN A 63 6.03 -1.61 23.83
CA ASN A 63 5.19 -0.43 23.65
C ASN A 63 5.91 0.83 24.15
N LEU A 64 6.22 1.73 23.22
CA LEU A 64 6.87 3.02 23.44
C LEU A 64 5.97 4.19 23.03
N GLY A 65 4.67 3.96 22.87
CA GLY A 65 3.74 5.00 22.44
C GLY A 65 3.60 6.16 23.43
N ASN A 66 3.25 7.36 22.96
CA ASN A 66 3.14 8.57 23.78
C ASN A 66 4.45 8.84 24.57
N ASN A 67 5.54 9.10 23.85
CA ASN A 67 6.86 9.45 24.39
C ASN A 67 7.47 10.61 23.58
N ALA A 68 8.77 10.89 23.77
CA ALA A 68 9.48 12.00 23.14
C ALA A 68 10.58 11.53 22.15
N LEU A 69 10.45 10.33 21.58
CA LEU A 69 11.43 9.78 20.63
C LEU A 69 11.46 10.62 19.34
N LYS A 70 12.65 11.06 18.93
CA LYS A 70 12.86 11.81 17.66
C LYS A 70 13.21 10.91 16.47
N GLU A 71 13.64 9.69 16.75
CA GLU A 71 13.97 8.64 15.78
C GLU A 71 13.62 7.28 16.35
N VAL A 72 13.57 6.24 15.51
CA VAL A 72 13.49 4.85 15.99
C VAL A 72 14.85 4.47 16.58
N PRO A 73 14.96 4.13 17.87
CA PRO A 73 16.26 3.91 18.52
C PRO A 73 17.02 2.71 17.94
N ALA A 74 18.33 2.90 17.67
CA ALA A 74 19.21 1.88 17.07
C ALA A 74 19.20 0.55 17.83
N VAL A 75 19.09 0.58 19.16
CA VAL A 75 19.08 -0.61 20.02
C VAL A 75 17.96 -1.60 19.68
N LEU A 76 16.87 -1.14 19.07
CA LEU A 76 15.76 -1.99 18.66
C LEU A 76 16.14 -2.99 17.58
N GLY A 77 17.14 -2.69 16.74
CA GLY A 77 17.63 -3.61 15.71
C GLY A 77 18.22 -4.91 16.26
N HIS A 78 18.58 -4.94 17.55
CA HIS A 78 19.09 -6.15 18.22
C HIS A 78 18.01 -7.02 18.86
N LEU A 79 16.74 -6.60 18.82
CA LEU A 79 15.60 -7.30 19.43
C LEU A 79 14.93 -8.25 18.43
N GLU A 80 15.68 -9.22 17.93
CA GLU A 80 15.30 -10.12 16.83
C GLU A 80 14.06 -11.00 17.12
N SER A 81 13.64 -11.12 18.39
CA SER A 81 12.43 -11.85 18.79
C SER A 81 11.15 -11.01 18.75
N LEU A 82 11.27 -9.70 18.51
CA LEU A 82 10.16 -8.77 18.61
C LEU A 82 9.12 -9.06 17.52
N LYS A 83 7.86 -9.21 17.95
CA LYS A 83 6.70 -9.43 17.07
C LYS A 83 5.79 -8.23 17.00
N LYS A 84 5.75 -7.41 18.04
CA LYS A 84 4.88 -6.22 18.11
C LYS A 84 5.68 -5.03 18.61
N LEU A 85 5.68 -3.97 17.81
CA LEU A 85 6.34 -2.71 18.13
C LEU A 85 5.35 -1.56 17.97
N TYR A 86 5.10 -0.86 19.07
CA TYR A 86 4.24 0.32 19.10
C TYR A 86 5.08 1.56 19.41
N LEU A 87 5.08 2.52 18.49
CA LEU A 87 5.85 3.77 18.53
C LEU A 87 4.94 4.99 18.27
N PHE A 88 3.63 4.82 18.41
CA PHE A 88 2.65 5.85 18.11
C PHE A 88 2.83 7.11 18.98
N SER A 89 2.43 8.27 18.48
CA SER A 89 2.45 9.55 19.24
C SER A 89 3.83 9.86 19.83
N ASN A 90 4.83 9.89 18.96
CA ASN A 90 6.19 10.34 19.27
C ASN A 90 6.54 11.52 18.33
N GLN A 91 7.82 11.84 18.20
CA GLN A 91 8.32 12.89 17.31
C GLN A 91 9.24 12.32 16.22
N ILE A 92 9.04 11.04 15.87
CA ILE A 92 9.93 10.28 14.99
C ILE A 92 9.93 10.90 13.59
N THR A 93 11.10 11.29 13.09
CA THR A 93 11.29 11.77 11.72
C THR A 93 11.95 10.75 10.82
N ALA A 94 12.76 9.85 11.40
CA ALA A 94 13.56 8.85 10.69
C ALA A 94 13.35 7.45 11.24
N VAL A 95 13.34 6.48 10.32
CA VAL A 95 13.31 5.04 10.57
C VAL A 95 14.59 4.46 9.97
N PRO A 96 15.64 4.20 10.79
CA PRO A 96 16.92 3.77 10.27
C PRO A 96 16.86 2.39 9.60
N PRO A 97 17.51 2.20 8.42
CA PRO A 97 17.58 0.93 7.70
C PRO A 97 17.96 -0.28 8.57
N ASP A 98 19.09 -0.19 9.29
CA ASP A 98 19.65 -1.29 10.09
C ASP A 98 18.70 -1.76 11.20
N VAL A 99 17.88 -0.84 11.73
CA VAL A 99 16.88 -1.19 12.76
C VAL A 99 15.77 -2.04 12.16
N ILE A 100 15.30 -1.69 10.96
CA ILE A 100 14.24 -2.43 10.29
C ILE A 100 14.73 -3.81 9.85
N ASP A 101 15.97 -3.89 9.36
CA ASP A 101 16.55 -5.16 8.91
C ASP A 101 16.67 -6.20 10.04
N GLY A 102 16.93 -5.74 11.28
CA GLY A 102 17.00 -6.61 12.47
C GLY A 102 15.66 -7.12 13.00
N LEU A 103 14.52 -6.57 12.56
CA LEU A 103 13.18 -6.86 13.10
C LEU A 103 12.39 -7.87 12.24
N GLN A 104 13.04 -8.89 11.68
CA GLN A 104 12.45 -9.82 10.71
C GLN A 104 11.25 -10.64 11.24
N LYS A 105 11.11 -10.78 12.57
CA LYS A 105 9.97 -11.48 13.19
C LYS A 105 8.75 -10.58 13.45
N LEU A 106 8.81 -9.30 13.09
CA LEU A 106 7.76 -8.34 13.37
C LEU A 106 6.47 -8.68 12.61
N VAL A 107 5.35 -8.62 13.33
CA VAL A 107 3.99 -8.90 12.85
C VAL A 107 3.14 -7.64 12.87
N VAL A 108 3.39 -6.76 13.84
CA VAL A 108 2.70 -5.47 14.01
C VAL A 108 3.73 -4.36 14.16
N LEU A 109 3.64 -3.35 13.30
CA LEU A 109 4.38 -2.10 13.40
C LEU A 109 3.40 -0.92 13.39
N ASN A 110 3.35 -0.20 14.49
CA ASN A 110 2.52 1.00 14.63
C ASN A 110 3.40 2.24 14.83
N LEU A 111 3.42 3.12 13.84
CA LEU A 111 4.17 4.37 13.76
C LEU A 111 3.25 5.61 13.73
N ASN A 112 2.00 5.47 14.13
CA ASN A 112 0.98 6.52 14.00
C ASN A 112 1.37 7.83 14.71
N HIS A 113 0.85 8.97 14.27
CA HIS A 113 1.04 10.27 14.92
C HIS A 113 2.52 10.58 15.16
N ASN A 114 3.31 10.59 14.09
CA ASN A 114 4.74 10.94 14.10
C ASN A 114 5.02 11.98 13.00
N LYS A 115 6.29 12.19 12.66
CA LYS A 115 6.74 13.16 11.63
C LYS A 115 7.52 12.46 10.51
N ILE A 116 7.25 11.18 10.27
CA ILE A 116 7.98 10.34 9.32
C ILE A 116 7.66 10.80 7.90
N ARG A 117 8.70 11.04 7.09
CA ARG A 117 8.54 11.43 5.67
C ARG A 117 8.71 10.28 4.69
N ARG A 118 9.50 9.26 5.05
CA ARG A 118 9.83 8.11 4.20
C ARG A 118 9.99 6.86 5.05
N LEU A 119 9.66 5.72 4.47
CA LEU A 119 10.03 4.40 5.01
C LEU A 119 11.25 3.88 4.23
N PRO A 120 12.22 3.23 4.90
CA PRO A 120 13.40 2.69 4.24
C PRO A 120 13.04 1.50 3.32
N PRO A 121 13.74 1.29 2.18
CA PRO A 121 13.59 0.10 1.34
C PRO A 121 13.76 -1.23 2.09
N GLU A 122 14.52 -1.23 3.18
CA GLU A 122 14.74 -2.35 4.10
C GLU A 122 13.44 -2.84 4.76
N ILE A 123 12.33 -2.11 4.62
CA ILE A 123 11.00 -2.60 5.01
C ILE A 123 10.67 -3.98 4.41
N LYS A 124 11.26 -4.34 3.26
CA LYS A 124 11.15 -5.70 2.67
C LYS A 124 11.59 -6.83 3.61
N SER A 125 12.50 -6.55 4.55
CA SER A 125 13.02 -7.55 5.50
C SER A 125 11.96 -7.98 6.52
N LEU A 126 10.89 -7.20 6.71
CA LEU A 126 9.78 -7.51 7.62
C LEU A 126 8.81 -8.54 7.02
N THR A 127 9.32 -9.67 6.51
CA THR A 127 8.56 -10.67 5.74
C THR A 127 7.36 -11.30 6.47
N ARG A 128 7.31 -11.18 7.81
CA ARG A 128 6.21 -11.66 8.67
C ARG A 128 5.18 -10.59 9.02
N LEU A 129 5.37 -9.35 8.56
CA LEU A 129 4.52 -8.23 8.91
C LEU A 129 3.10 -8.45 8.37
N ARG A 130 2.11 -8.23 9.23
CA ARG A 130 0.69 -8.35 8.91
C ARG A 130 -0.03 -7.01 9.02
N HIS A 131 0.38 -6.17 9.96
CA HIS A 131 -0.24 -4.88 10.22
C HIS A 131 0.84 -3.79 10.21
N LEU A 132 0.73 -2.88 9.25
CA LEU A 132 1.56 -1.68 9.16
C LEU A 132 0.65 -0.45 9.26
N SER A 133 0.90 0.39 10.26
CA SER A 133 0.16 1.64 10.42
C SER A 133 1.13 2.81 10.56
N VAL A 134 0.99 3.79 9.67
CA VAL A 134 1.74 5.06 9.63
C VAL A 134 0.73 6.21 9.48
N LEU A 135 -0.41 6.09 10.16
CA LEU A 135 -1.48 7.09 10.21
C LEU A 135 -0.93 8.42 10.72
N ASP A 136 -1.39 9.53 10.16
CA ASP A 136 -1.09 10.90 10.63
C ASP A 136 0.42 11.14 10.76
N ASN A 137 1.06 11.15 9.60
CA ASN A 137 2.50 11.35 9.42
C ASN A 137 2.73 12.31 8.24
N LYS A 138 3.96 12.37 7.73
CA LYS A 138 4.32 13.24 6.61
C LYS A 138 4.80 12.45 5.39
N LEU A 139 4.36 11.19 5.24
CA LEU A 139 4.86 10.27 4.22
C LEU A 139 4.66 10.87 2.82
N GLU A 140 5.76 11.05 2.10
CA GLU A 140 5.80 11.64 0.75
C GLU A 140 5.80 10.55 -0.34
N GLU A 141 6.28 9.34 -0.01
CA GLU A 141 6.35 8.19 -0.91
C GLU A 141 6.20 6.87 -0.15
N VAL A 142 5.78 5.82 -0.86
CA VAL A 142 5.81 4.43 -0.38
C VAL A 142 6.89 3.69 -1.19
N PRO A 143 7.87 3.04 -0.54
CA PRO A 143 8.90 2.28 -1.26
C PRO A 143 8.29 1.10 -2.01
N ALA A 144 8.78 0.82 -3.22
CA ALA A 144 8.31 -0.30 -4.04
C ALA A 144 8.53 -1.65 -3.35
N GLU A 145 9.56 -1.73 -2.51
CA GLU A 145 9.93 -2.86 -1.66
C GLU A 145 8.83 -3.30 -0.71
N LEU A 146 7.84 -2.44 -0.41
CA LEU A 146 6.67 -2.81 0.37
C LEU A 146 5.90 -3.97 -0.29
N GLY A 147 5.95 -4.09 -1.62
CA GLY A 147 5.35 -5.20 -2.37
C GLY A 147 5.88 -6.58 -2.00
N HIS A 148 7.11 -6.68 -1.45
CA HIS A 148 7.68 -7.94 -0.99
C HIS A 148 7.00 -8.48 0.28
N LEU A 149 6.23 -7.66 1.00
CA LEU A 149 5.57 -8.03 2.24
C LEU A 149 4.27 -8.80 2.00
N THR A 150 4.39 -9.98 1.40
CA THR A 150 3.26 -10.84 0.98
C THR A 150 2.37 -11.34 2.14
N CYS A 151 2.79 -11.15 3.39
CA CYS A 151 2.01 -11.44 4.59
C CYS A 151 1.12 -10.28 5.08
N LEU A 152 1.25 -9.09 4.52
CA LEU A 152 0.45 -7.92 4.92
C LEU A 152 -1.05 -8.18 4.72
N THR A 153 -1.82 -7.91 5.76
CA THR A 153 -3.28 -7.98 5.77
C THR A 153 -3.90 -6.60 5.93
N GLU A 154 -3.24 -5.69 6.63
CA GLU A 154 -3.75 -4.33 6.88
C GLU A 154 -2.64 -3.29 6.74
N ILE A 155 -2.91 -2.27 5.93
CA ILE A 155 -2.07 -1.09 5.77
C ILE A 155 -2.91 0.16 6.05
N ASN A 156 -2.39 1.05 6.90
CA ASN A 156 -2.99 2.35 7.15
C ASN A 156 -1.98 3.48 6.94
N PHE A 157 -2.17 4.22 5.85
CA PHE A 157 -1.44 5.43 5.48
C PHE A 157 -2.33 6.68 5.49
N THR A 158 -3.46 6.64 6.21
CA THR A 158 -4.38 7.77 6.31
C THR A 158 -3.67 9.03 6.82
N SER A 159 -4.05 10.21 6.32
CA SER A 159 -3.48 11.51 6.73
C SER A 159 -1.97 11.58 6.52
N ASN A 160 -1.54 11.50 5.25
CA ASN A 160 -0.15 11.66 4.82
C ASN A 160 -0.07 12.58 3.57
N ASN A 161 1.09 12.66 2.93
CA ASN A 161 1.34 13.51 1.77
C ASN A 161 1.50 12.74 0.45
N LEU A 162 1.01 11.49 0.36
CA LEU A 162 1.27 10.60 -0.77
C LEU A 162 0.64 11.12 -2.07
N PRO A 163 1.43 11.39 -3.13
CA PRO A 163 0.91 11.78 -4.45
C PRO A 163 0.51 10.57 -5.31
N SER A 164 1.12 9.41 -5.08
CA SER A 164 0.88 8.16 -5.79
C SER A 164 1.24 6.95 -4.91
N LEU A 165 0.97 5.74 -5.42
CA LEU A 165 1.40 4.47 -4.83
C LEU A 165 2.27 3.70 -5.83
N PRO A 166 3.21 2.87 -5.38
CA PRO A 166 3.93 1.96 -6.26
C PRO A 166 3.00 0.81 -6.72
N MET A 167 3.08 0.42 -7.99
CA MET A 167 2.33 -0.73 -8.52
C MET A 167 2.66 -2.04 -7.80
N GLN A 168 3.87 -2.15 -7.24
CA GLN A 168 4.34 -3.27 -6.44
C GLN A 168 3.49 -3.50 -5.19
N LEU A 169 2.76 -2.50 -4.69
CA LEU A 169 1.81 -2.67 -3.58
C LEU A 169 0.80 -3.81 -3.85
N TYR A 170 0.44 -4.04 -5.12
CA TYR A 170 -0.49 -5.08 -5.52
C TYR A 170 0.10 -6.51 -5.44
N GLN A 171 1.38 -6.65 -5.10
CA GLN A 171 2.00 -7.94 -4.78
C GLN A 171 1.60 -8.44 -3.39
N CYS A 172 1.07 -7.58 -2.51
CA CYS A 172 0.55 -7.94 -1.19
C CYS A 172 -0.79 -8.70 -1.28
N LYS A 173 -0.79 -9.92 -1.83
CA LYS A 173 -2.02 -10.71 -2.15
C LYS A 173 -2.90 -11.07 -0.95
N LYS A 174 -2.39 -10.92 0.28
CA LYS A 174 -3.14 -11.16 1.52
C LYS A 174 -3.82 -9.90 2.07
N LEU A 175 -3.64 -8.74 1.45
CA LEU A 175 -4.17 -7.47 1.90
C LEU A 175 -5.70 -7.51 1.90
N THR A 176 -6.31 -7.23 3.05
CA THR A 176 -7.76 -7.17 3.24
C THR A 176 -8.25 -5.76 3.50
N LYS A 177 -7.40 -4.90 4.08
CA LYS A 177 -7.73 -3.50 4.32
C LYS A 177 -6.59 -2.58 3.89
N LEU A 178 -6.97 -1.55 3.13
CA LEU A 178 -6.06 -0.50 2.66
C LEU A 178 -6.69 0.87 2.94
N HIS A 179 -6.11 1.59 3.90
CA HIS A 179 -6.54 2.92 4.28
C HIS A 179 -5.55 3.97 3.78
N LEU A 180 -6.03 4.85 2.90
CA LEU A 180 -5.29 5.88 2.16
C LEU A 180 -5.99 7.24 2.27
N ALA A 181 -6.97 7.38 3.16
CA ALA A 181 -7.75 8.60 3.27
C ALA A 181 -6.87 9.82 3.55
N ARG A 182 -7.30 11.00 3.12
CA ARG A 182 -6.64 12.29 3.39
C ARG A 182 -5.17 12.29 2.95
N ASN A 183 -4.94 11.94 1.69
CA ASN A 183 -3.64 12.01 1.03
C ASN A 183 -3.72 12.97 -0.18
N LYS A 184 -2.75 12.91 -1.09
CA LYS A 184 -2.70 13.74 -2.31
C LYS A 184 -2.80 12.88 -3.58
N LEU A 185 -3.36 11.67 -3.48
CA LEU A 185 -3.40 10.71 -4.58
C LEU A 185 -4.20 11.26 -5.75
N THR A 186 -3.59 11.32 -6.94
CA THR A 186 -4.26 11.73 -8.18
C THR A 186 -4.81 10.54 -8.97
N SER A 187 -4.22 9.35 -8.79
CA SER A 187 -4.69 8.08 -9.34
C SER A 187 -4.32 6.93 -8.40
N LEU A 188 -4.93 5.77 -8.63
CA LEU A 188 -4.43 4.49 -8.13
C LEU A 188 -3.71 3.77 -9.28
N PRO A 189 -2.61 3.04 -9.04
CA PRO A 189 -1.93 2.28 -10.08
C PRO A 189 -2.83 1.23 -10.73
N GLU A 190 -2.50 0.83 -11.96
CA GLU A 190 -3.15 -0.27 -12.67
C GLU A 190 -2.81 -1.63 -12.04
N GLY A 191 -3.72 -2.61 -12.18
CA GLY A 191 -3.54 -3.97 -11.64
C GLY A 191 -4.12 -4.18 -10.23
N ILE A 192 -4.97 -3.27 -9.74
CA ILE A 192 -5.60 -3.38 -8.42
C ILE A 192 -6.44 -4.66 -8.27
N ARG A 193 -6.99 -5.21 -9.37
CA ARG A 193 -7.67 -6.52 -9.43
C ARG A 193 -6.87 -7.64 -8.79
N ALA A 194 -5.54 -7.52 -8.80
CA ALA A 194 -4.65 -8.53 -8.25
C ALA A 194 -4.73 -8.64 -6.71
N LEU A 195 -5.35 -7.66 -6.02
CA LEU A 195 -5.67 -7.70 -4.59
C LEU A 195 -7.01 -8.43 -4.35
N THR A 196 -7.09 -9.71 -4.70
CA THR A 196 -8.33 -10.51 -4.69
C THR A 196 -8.98 -10.68 -3.31
N LYS A 197 -8.23 -10.43 -2.23
CA LYS A 197 -8.72 -10.49 -0.84
C LYS A 197 -9.10 -9.14 -0.25
N LEU A 198 -8.96 -8.04 -0.99
CA LEU A 198 -9.26 -6.71 -0.50
C LEU A 198 -10.76 -6.59 -0.21
N GLN A 199 -11.08 -6.17 1.01
CA GLN A 199 -12.46 -6.00 1.50
C GLN A 199 -12.75 -4.55 1.85
N VAL A 200 -11.76 -3.81 2.35
CA VAL A 200 -11.90 -2.41 2.74
C VAL A 200 -10.90 -1.58 1.97
N LEU A 201 -11.40 -0.60 1.22
CA LEU A 201 -10.57 0.42 0.58
C LEU A 201 -11.08 1.80 0.99
N ASP A 202 -10.22 2.57 1.66
CA ASP A 202 -10.52 3.95 1.99
C ASP A 202 -9.58 4.89 1.25
N VAL A 203 -10.10 5.61 0.27
CA VAL A 203 -9.40 6.63 -0.52
C VAL A 203 -10.06 8.00 -0.37
N ALA A 204 -10.89 8.20 0.66
CA ALA A 204 -11.61 9.45 0.85
C ALA A 204 -10.66 10.65 1.08
N GLY A 205 -11.02 11.84 0.59
CA GLY A 205 -10.20 13.05 0.74
C GLY A 205 -8.88 12.99 -0.02
N ASN A 206 -8.91 12.52 -1.27
CA ASN A 206 -7.79 12.54 -2.20
C ASN A 206 -8.12 13.42 -3.43
N LYS A 207 -7.39 13.27 -4.54
CA LYS A 207 -7.57 14.01 -5.79
C LYS A 207 -7.85 13.07 -6.97
N LEU A 208 -8.43 11.89 -6.71
CA LEU A 208 -8.73 10.91 -7.75
C LEU A 208 -9.76 11.45 -8.74
N SER A 209 -9.51 11.26 -10.04
CA SER A 209 -10.45 11.57 -11.13
C SER A 209 -11.26 10.35 -11.57
N MET A 210 -10.69 9.15 -11.44
CA MET A 210 -11.34 7.86 -11.73
C MET A 210 -10.59 6.70 -11.07
N PHE A 211 -11.21 5.54 -11.07
CA PHE A 211 -10.60 4.27 -10.66
C PHE A 211 -9.88 3.59 -11.83
N PRO A 212 -8.84 2.77 -11.58
CA PRO A 212 -8.08 2.06 -12.62
C PRO A 212 -8.91 0.98 -13.31
N VAL A 213 -8.38 0.40 -14.38
CA VAL A 213 -9.03 -0.65 -15.17
C VAL A 213 -9.33 -1.87 -14.28
N GLU A 214 -10.48 -2.52 -14.50
CA GLU A 214 -10.97 -3.67 -13.74
C GLU A 214 -11.25 -3.42 -12.25
N PHE A 215 -11.33 -2.16 -11.80
CA PHE A 215 -11.66 -1.85 -10.40
C PHE A 215 -12.98 -2.49 -9.94
N ASP A 216 -13.97 -2.52 -10.83
CA ASP A 216 -15.30 -3.12 -10.64
C ASP A 216 -15.28 -4.64 -10.45
N SER A 217 -14.16 -5.31 -10.78
CA SER A 217 -13.98 -6.73 -10.51
C SER A 217 -13.71 -7.05 -9.03
N LEU A 218 -13.34 -6.04 -8.23
CA LEU A 218 -13.08 -6.19 -6.81
C LEU A 218 -14.37 -6.47 -6.03
N ARG A 219 -14.29 -7.39 -5.06
CA ARG A 219 -15.40 -7.74 -4.17
C ARG A 219 -15.25 -7.02 -2.83
N LEU A 220 -15.20 -5.69 -2.87
CA LEU A 220 -15.12 -4.86 -1.68
C LEU A 220 -16.40 -5.01 -0.83
N LYS A 221 -16.25 -4.95 0.49
CA LYS A 221 -17.33 -4.81 1.47
C LYS A 221 -17.54 -3.35 1.86
N GLU A 222 -16.45 -2.59 1.91
CA GLU A 222 -16.46 -1.18 2.27
C GLU A 222 -15.55 -0.42 1.31
N LEU A 223 -16.09 0.64 0.71
CA LEU A 223 -15.34 1.56 -0.12
C LEU A 223 -15.71 2.99 0.28
N TYR A 224 -14.71 3.74 0.73
CA TYR A 224 -14.84 5.14 1.10
C TYR A 224 -14.05 5.97 0.09
N TYR A 225 -14.73 6.88 -0.60
CA TYR A 225 -14.11 7.63 -1.71
C TYR A 225 -14.59 9.08 -1.79
N GLU A 226 -15.36 9.54 -0.82
CA GLU A 226 -15.87 10.92 -0.77
C GLU A 226 -14.73 11.93 -0.71
N GLY A 227 -14.94 13.16 -1.20
CA GLY A 227 -13.91 14.20 -1.19
C GLY A 227 -12.78 14.01 -2.23
N ASN A 228 -13.08 13.30 -3.33
CA ASN A 228 -12.23 13.20 -4.53
C ASN A 228 -12.77 14.09 -5.67
N ARG A 229 -12.07 14.13 -6.81
CA ARG A 229 -12.38 14.96 -7.99
C ARG A 229 -12.89 14.11 -9.16
N PHE A 230 -13.79 13.17 -8.86
CA PHE A 230 -14.26 12.21 -9.85
C PHE A 230 -14.95 12.87 -11.05
N VAL A 231 -14.63 12.38 -12.25
CA VAL A 231 -15.28 12.79 -13.50
C VAL A 231 -16.78 12.55 -13.38
N ARG A 232 -17.58 13.54 -13.82
CA ARG A 232 -19.04 13.46 -13.84
C ARG A 232 -19.51 12.96 -15.20
N CYS A 233 -20.61 12.21 -15.20
CA CYS A 233 -21.25 11.79 -16.44
C CYS A 233 -22.12 12.93 -16.98
N GLU A 234 -21.53 13.81 -17.78
CA GLU A 234 -22.20 14.86 -18.53
C GLU A 234 -21.92 14.64 -20.03
N PRO A 235 -22.60 13.67 -20.67
CA PRO A 235 -22.24 13.22 -22.01
C PRO A 235 -22.51 14.31 -23.05
N MET A 236 -21.55 14.49 -23.96
CA MET A 236 -21.66 15.33 -25.14
C MET A 236 -21.36 14.48 -26.37
N SER A 237 -22.11 14.66 -27.46
CA SER A 237 -21.84 13.97 -28.71
C SER A 237 -20.55 14.51 -29.33
N SER A 238 -19.63 13.62 -29.64
CA SER A 238 -18.42 13.92 -30.41
C SER A 238 -18.11 12.72 -31.29
N VAL A 239 -17.97 12.96 -32.59
CA VAL A 239 -17.49 11.97 -33.54
C VAL A 239 -16.04 12.30 -33.83
N GLN A 240 -15.18 11.29 -33.74
CA GLN A 240 -13.75 11.41 -33.96
C GLN A 240 -13.37 10.75 -35.27
N ASP A 241 -12.43 11.34 -36.00
CA ASP A 241 -11.95 10.77 -37.26
C ASP A 241 -11.24 9.43 -37.02
N VAL A 242 -11.36 8.51 -37.99
CA VAL A 242 -10.70 7.21 -37.91
C VAL A 242 -9.20 7.40 -37.97
N GLU A 243 -8.51 6.95 -36.94
CA GLU A 243 -7.05 6.98 -36.85
C GLU A 243 -6.39 6.06 -37.89
N VAL A 244 -5.23 6.49 -38.40
CA VAL A 244 -4.32 5.65 -39.18
C VAL A 244 -3.30 5.04 -38.22
N LEU A 245 -3.32 3.72 -38.06
CA LEU A 245 -2.38 3.01 -37.19
C LEU A 245 -1.00 2.91 -37.84
N MET A 246 0.05 3.15 -37.04
CA MET A 246 1.42 2.90 -37.48
C MET A 246 1.64 1.40 -37.74
N LEU A 247 2.56 1.08 -38.66
CA LEU A 247 2.96 -0.31 -38.92
C LEU A 247 3.40 -1.04 -37.64
N LYS A 248 4.12 -0.34 -36.74
CA LYS A 248 4.51 -0.87 -35.42
C LYS A 248 3.31 -1.36 -34.61
N GLU A 249 2.23 -0.59 -34.57
CA GLU A 249 1.02 -0.95 -33.84
C GLU A 249 0.30 -2.12 -34.51
N LEU A 250 0.18 -2.12 -35.84
CA LEU A 250 -0.43 -3.22 -36.60
C LEU A 250 0.30 -4.55 -36.37
N VAL A 251 1.63 -4.53 -36.42
CA VAL A 251 2.47 -5.71 -36.14
C VAL A 251 2.33 -6.13 -34.69
N ALA A 252 2.36 -5.21 -33.73
CA ALA A 252 2.19 -5.54 -32.32
C ALA A 252 0.83 -6.19 -32.04
N ARG A 253 -0.26 -5.69 -32.63
CA ARG A 253 -1.60 -6.30 -32.52
C ARG A 253 -1.64 -7.72 -33.07
N PHE A 254 -0.99 -7.94 -34.22
CA PHE A 254 -0.87 -9.28 -34.80
C PHE A 254 -0.11 -10.21 -33.86
N VAL A 255 1.07 -9.81 -33.40
CA VAL A 255 1.92 -10.62 -32.51
C VAL A 255 1.21 -10.91 -31.19
N LEU A 256 0.59 -9.91 -30.55
CA LEU A 256 -0.18 -10.09 -29.30
C LEU A 256 -1.38 -11.03 -29.50
N LYS A 257 -2.01 -11.00 -30.67
CA LYS A 257 -3.13 -11.89 -30.98
C LYS A 257 -2.66 -13.33 -31.20
N GLU A 258 -1.57 -13.53 -31.94
CA GLU A 258 -0.95 -14.84 -32.14
C GLU A 258 -0.37 -15.42 -30.85
N ASP A 259 0.18 -14.58 -29.97
CA ASP A 259 0.72 -15.01 -28.68
C ASP A 259 -0.36 -15.55 -27.73
N ARG A 260 -1.62 -15.11 -27.86
CA ARG A 260 -2.75 -15.73 -27.13
C ARG A 260 -3.01 -17.17 -27.56
N ASN A 261 -2.61 -17.55 -28.77
CA ASN A 261 -2.73 -18.90 -29.26
C ASN A 261 -1.47 -19.70 -28.91
N ARG A 262 -1.56 -20.55 -27.88
CA ARG A 262 -0.43 -21.39 -27.41
C ARG A 262 0.17 -22.29 -28.48
N SER A 263 -0.57 -22.62 -29.54
CA SER A 263 -0.07 -23.46 -30.63
C SER A 263 0.70 -22.67 -31.69
N SER A 264 0.60 -21.34 -31.72
CA SER A 264 1.21 -20.49 -32.75
C SER A 264 2.73 -20.55 -32.70
N LEU A 265 3.37 -20.39 -33.86
CA LEU A 265 4.83 -20.28 -33.94
C LEU A 265 5.32 -19.03 -33.19
N VAL A 266 4.56 -17.94 -33.27
CA VAL A 266 4.85 -16.68 -32.57
C VAL A 266 4.94 -16.92 -31.06
N HIS A 267 3.95 -17.57 -30.45
CA HIS A 267 3.96 -17.86 -29.01
C HIS A 267 5.19 -18.66 -28.57
N ARG A 268 5.57 -19.68 -29.35
CA ARG A 268 6.73 -20.54 -29.03
C ARG A 268 8.06 -19.83 -29.20
N THR A 269 8.14 -18.90 -30.17
CA THR A 269 9.38 -18.19 -30.49
C THR A 269 9.56 -16.94 -29.65
N LEU A 270 8.49 -16.28 -29.22
CA LEU A 270 8.53 -15.01 -28.49
C LEU A 270 9.45 -15.00 -27.25
N PRO A 271 9.50 -16.05 -26.40
CA PRO A 271 10.43 -16.11 -25.27
C PRO A 271 11.92 -15.99 -25.64
N HIS A 272 12.29 -16.28 -26.89
CA HIS A 272 13.67 -16.15 -27.40
C HIS A 272 14.02 -14.69 -27.74
N TYR A 273 13.06 -13.77 -27.69
CA TYR A 273 13.22 -12.34 -27.97
C TYR A 273 12.83 -11.52 -26.75
N PRO A 274 13.72 -11.38 -25.74
CA PRO A 274 13.39 -10.77 -24.46
C PRO A 274 12.98 -9.30 -24.58
N THR A 275 13.67 -8.52 -25.43
CA THR A 275 13.32 -7.11 -25.68
C THR A 275 11.93 -6.96 -26.30
N LEU A 276 11.54 -7.88 -27.20
CA LEU A 276 10.21 -7.88 -27.80
C LEU A 276 9.16 -8.29 -26.77
N SER A 277 9.44 -9.32 -25.96
CA SER A 277 8.57 -9.77 -24.87
C SER A 277 8.32 -8.66 -23.85
N GLU A 278 9.37 -7.93 -23.47
CA GLU A 278 9.28 -6.78 -22.57
C GLU A 278 8.44 -5.66 -23.19
N LEU A 279 8.67 -5.32 -24.46
CA LEU A 279 7.87 -4.32 -25.17
C LEU A 279 6.39 -4.71 -25.20
N LEU A 280 6.07 -5.96 -25.53
CA LEU A 280 4.70 -6.46 -25.64
C LEU A 280 4.02 -6.68 -24.28
N SER A 281 4.78 -6.81 -23.20
CA SER A 281 4.24 -6.94 -21.84
C SER A 281 3.43 -5.71 -21.39
N ASN A 282 3.64 -4.56 -22.04
CA ASN A 282 2.87 -3.33 -21.85
C ASN A 282 1.56 -3.30 -22.65
N GLY A 283 1.29 -4.32 -23.47
CA GLY A 283 0.07 -4.44 -24.26
C GLY A 283 -1.18 -4.54 -23.39
N SER A 284 -2.29 -4.04 -23.91
CA SER A 284 -3.60 -4.02 -23.24
C SER A 284 -4.69 -4.58 -24.13
N CYS A 285 -5.89 -4.78 -23.58
CA CYS A 285 -7.05 -5.32 -24.29
C CYS A 285 -8.11 -4.24 -24.45
N CYS A 286 -8.72 -4.13 -25.63
CA CYS A 286 -9.84 -3.23 -25.85
C CYS A 286 -11.03 -3.64 -24.98
N ALA A 287 -11.58 -2.71 -24.19
CA ALA A 287 -12.74 -2.95 -23.34
C ALA A 287 -14.02 -3.26 -24.15
N LEU A 288 -14.05 -2.91 -25.45
CA LEU A 288 -15.18 -3.19 -26.35
C LEU A 288 -14.99 -4.48 -27.15
N CYS A 289 -13.94 -4.55 -27.99
CA CYS A 289 -13.77 -5.66 -28.94
C CYS A 289 -12.84 -6.78 -28.43
N LEU A 290 -12.27 -6.62 -27.23
CA LEU A 290 -11.35 -7.57 -26.58
C LEU A 290 -10.03 -7.86 -27.33
N ASN A 291 -9.81 -7.24 -28.50
CA ASN A 291 -8.57 -7.35 -29.25
C ASN A 291 -7.42 -6.67 -28.49
N PRO A 292 -6.20 -7.25 -28.57
CA PRO A 292 -5.03 -6.64 -27.97
C PRO A 292 -4.59 -5.40 -28.76
N PHE A 293 -3.89 -4.49 -28.08
CA PHE A 293 -3.22 -3.32 -28.67
C PHE A 293 -1.99 -2.95 -27.83
N LEU A 294 -1.08 -2.16 -28.40
CA LEU A 294 0.18 -1.82 -27.74
C LEU A 294 0.25 -0.35 -27.29
N THR A 295 -0.01 0.60 -28.19
CA THR A 295 0.30 2.03 -27.97
C THR A 295 -0.87 2.98 -28.23
N THR A 296 -1.69 2.72 -29.25
CA THR A 296 -2.81 3.60 -29.56
C THR A 296 -4.00 3.22 -28.70
N TRP A 297 -4.29 4.04 -27.68
CA TRP A 297 -5.46 3.87 -26.84
C TRP A 297 -6.17 5.19 -26.62
N LEU A 298 -7.50 5.09 -26.56
CA LEU A 298 -8.35 6.14 -26.04
C LEU A 298 -8.61 5.82 -24.57
N GLU A 299 -8.14 6.70 -23.70
CA GLU A 299 -8.50 6.66 -22.29
C GLU A 299 -9.96 7.07 -22.16
N CYS A 300 -10.80 6.07 -21.94
CA CYS A 300 -12.23 6.23 -21.75
C CYS A 300 -12.57 6.03 -20.27
N VAL A 301 -13.78 6.42 -19.91
CA VAL A 301 -14.41 6.16 -18.64
C VAL A 301 -15.72 5.43 -18.86
N HIS A 302 -16.02 4.47 -17.99
CA HIS A 302 -17.34 3.88 -17.85
C HIS A 302 -17.81 4.04 -16.41
N PHE A 303 -19.11 4.25 -16.23
CA PHE A 303 -19.71 4.52 -14.94
C PHE A 303 -20.33 3.24 -14.39
N VAL A 304 -19.70 2.68 -13.36
CA VAL A 304 -20.12 1.42 -12.73
C VAL A 304 -20.93 1.70 -11.46
N SER A 305 -22.06 1.02 -11.31
CA SER A 305 -22.82 1.05 -10.05
C SER A 305 -22.08 0.26 -8.98
N VAL A 306 -21.78 0.88 -7.83
CA VAL A 306 -21.19 0.15 -6.72
C VAL A 306 -22.25 -0.75 -6.08
N ARG A 307 -21.91 -2.03 -5.84
CA ARG A 307 -22.85 -3.06 -5.38
C ARG A 307 -23.59 -2.64 -4.10
N LYS A 308 -24.91 -2.87 -4.05
CA LYS A 308 -25.77 -2.57 -2.88
C LYS A 308 -25.30 -3.19 -1.55
N GLU A 309 -24.56 -4.29 -1.60
CA GLU A 309 -24.03 -5.00 -0.41
C GLU A 309 -22.85 -4.28 0.26
N THR A 310 -22.26 -3.28 -0.40
CA THR A 310 -21.21 -2.48 0.21
C THR A 310 -21.83 -1.52 1.22
N LYS A 311 -21.27 -1.45 2.45
CA LYS A 311 -21.68 -0.44 3.43
C LYS A 311 -21.26 0.94 2.91
N MET A 312 -22.13 1.57 2.14
CA MET A 312 -21.91 2.88 1.54
C MET A 312 -22.95 3.88 2.04
N ARG A 313 -22.49 5.12 2.25
CA ARG A 313 -23.37 6.23 2.65
C ARG A 313 -24.18 6.83 1.49
N SER A 314 -23.92 6.43 0.23
CA SER A 314 -24.76 6.84 -0.91
C SER A 314 -24.69 5.85 -2.08
N SER A 315 -25.83 5.59 -2.74
CA SER A 315 -25.87 4.87 -4.02
C SER A 315 -25.37 5.79 -5.12
N LYS A 316 -24.12 5.62 -5.54
CA LYS A 316 -23.50 6.43 -6.58
C LYS A 316 -22.77 5.51 -7.55
N THR A 317 -22.83 5.86 -8.84
CA THR A 317 -21.94 5.30 -9.86
C THR A 317 -20.54 5.87 -9.67
N ILE A 318 -19.52 5.05 -9.90
CA ILE A 318 -18.12 5.47 -9.89
C ILE A 318 -17.53 5.44 -11.31
N PRO A 319 -16.70 6.43 -11.69
CA PRO A 319 -15.98 6.39 -12.95
C PRO A 319 -14.82 5.40 -12.85
N VAL A 320 -14.82 4.40 -13.73
CA VAL A 320 -13.78 3.39 -13.88
C VAL A 320 -13.14 3.58 -15.25
N ARG A 321 -11.80 3.61 -15.29
CA ARG A 321 -11.01 3.71 -16.51
C ARG A 321 -11.30 2.50 -17.40
N ALA A 322 -11.43 2.77 -18.69
CA ALA A 322 -11.51 1.77 -19.74
C ALA A 322 -10.58 2.18 -20.89
N LEU A 323 -10.01 1.21 -21.57
CA LEU A 323 -9.14 1.47 -22.71
C LEU A 323 -9.82 0.95 -23.98
N LEU A 324 -10.01 1.82 -24.96
CA LEU A 324 -10.47 1.43 -26.30
C LEU A 324 -9.30 1.47 -27.27
N CYS A 325 -9.22 0.48 -28.15
CA CYS A 325 -8.09 0.32 -29.05
C CYS A 325 -8.16 1.18 -30.32
N SER A 326 -9.21 1.99 -30.52
CA SER A 326 -9.33 2.90 -31.67
C SER A 326 -10.55 3.80 -31.61
N TYR A 327 -10.53 4.90 -32.38
CA TYR A 327 -11.73 5.70 -32.65
C TYR A 327 -12.83 4.90 -33.37
N LYS A 328 -12.49 3.88 -34.16
CA LYS A 328 -13.48 2.96 -34.72
C LYS A 328 -14.28 2.24 -33.63
N CYS A 329 -13.61 1.76 -32.58
CA CYS A 329 -14.28 1.18 -31.43
C CYS A 329 -15.09 2.25 -30.67
N PHE A 330 -14.54 3.43 -30.47
CA PHE A 330 -15.21 4.53 -29.76
C PHE A 330 -16.48 5.05 -30.47
N ASN A 331 -16.48 5.08 -31.80
CA ASN A 331 -17.63 5.50 -32.62
C ASN A 331 -18.66 4.36 -32.79
N THR A 332 -18.46 3.19 -32.19
CA THR A 332 -19.41 2.08 -32.31
C THR A 332 -20.63 2.35 -31.45
N ASP A 333 -21.82 2.31 -32.05
CA ASP A 333 -23.06 2.56 -31.33
C ASP A 333 -23.34 1.52 -30.22
N GLY A 334 -23.99 1.98 -29.15
CA GLY A 334 -24.59 1.10 -28.13
C GLY A 334 -23.68 0.71 -26.96
N HIS A 335 -22.44 1.19 -26.89
CA HIS A 335 -21.57 0.96 -25.72
C HIS A 335 -21.62 2.09 -24.69
N SER A 336 -21.21 1.80 -23.45
CA SER A 336 -21.26 2.74 -22.32
C SER A 336 -19.88 3.32 -21.93
N TYR A 337 -18.95 3.41 -22.89
CA TYR A 337 -17.64 4.05 -22.73
C TYR A 337 -17.66 5.48 -23.26
N TYR A 338 -17.07 6.41 -22.52
CA TYR A 338 -17.06 7.84 -22.84
C TYR A 338 -15.64 8.39 -22.81
N GLY A 339 -15.30 9.29 -23.73
CA GLY A 339 -14.03 10.03 -23.69
C GLY A 339 -14.03 11.04 -22.54
N VAL A 340 -12.86 11.31 -21.97
CA VAL A 340 -12.72 12.32 -20.91
C VAL A 340 -12.33 13.66 -21.54
N ALA A 341 -13.25 14.62 -21.55
CA ALA A 341 -12.92 15.99 -21.93
C ALA A 341 -12.29 16.73 -20.74
N THR A 342 -11.04 17.19 -20.87
CA THR A 342 -10.43 18.14 -19.93
C THR A 342 -10.94 19.54 -20.28
N ARG A 343 -11.72 20.15 -19.38
CA ARG A 343 -12.04 21.58 -19.46
C ARG A 343 -10.84 22.44 -19.05
#